data_AF-T1EHK1-F1
#
_entry.id   AF-T1EHK1-F1
#
_cell.length_a   1.000
_cell.length_b   1.000
_cell.length_c   1.000
_cell.angle_alpha   90.00
_cell.angle_beta   90.00
_cell.angle_gamma   90.00
#
_symmetry.space_group_name_H-M   'P 1'
#
loop_
_entity.id
_entity.type
_entity.pdbx_description
1 polymer ?
#
loop_
_entity_poly.entity_id
_entity_poly.type
_entity_poly.pdbx_seq_one_letter_code
_entity_poly.pdbx_strand_id
1 'polypeptide(L)'
;TDSQQKKTRIFFSEEQKHSLRQAYAADPYPSQATLDELAAGLGVATKTVVNWFHNYRMRAKQQMKTTIIASANGTPQENFERKLS
;
A
#
# COMPACT_ATOMS: atom_id res chain seq x y z
N THR A 1 7.24 -16.19 -32.60
CA THR A 1 5.96 -15.64 -32.12
C THR A 1 6.01 -15.57 -30.61
N ASP A 2 6.64 -14.53 -30.06
CA ASP A 2 6.70 -14.31 -28.60
C ASP A 2 5.81 -13.11 -28.27
N SER A 3 4.53 -13.41 -28.00
CA SER A 3 3.55 -12.40 -27.62
C SER A 3 3.83 -11.98 -26.19
N GLN A 4 4.57 -10.89 -26.05
CA GLN A 4 4.86 -10.20 -24.80
C GLN A 4 3.54 -9.75 -24.15
N GLN A 5 2.93 -10.63 -23.36
CA GLN A 5 1.71 -10.35 -22.62
C GLN A 5 2.00 -9.26 -21.59
N LYS A 6 1.61 -8.03 -21.92
CA LYS A 6 1.59 -6.90 -20.99
C LYS A 6 0.73 -7.30 -19.79
N LYS A 7 1.38 -7.70 -18.69
CA LYS A 7 0.73 -8.02 -17.42
C LYS A 7 -0.10 -6.80 -16.99
N THR A 8 -1.40 -6.89 -17.20
CA THR A 8 -2.38 -5.87 -16.81
C THR A 8 -2.21 -5.64 -15.31
N ARG A 9 -2.05 -4.37 -14.94
CA ARG A 9 -1.86 -3.98 -13.55
C ARG A 9 -3.12 -4.35 -12.77
N ILE A 10 -3.03 -5.37 -11.93
CA ILE A 10 -4.14 -5.82 -11.09
C ILE A 10 -4.43 -4.71 -10.06
N PHE A 11 -5.69 -4.29 -9.98
CA PHE A 11 -6.17 -3.37 -8.95
C PHE A 11 -7.05 -4.16 -7.98
N PHE A 12 -6.72 -4.15 -6.69
CA PHE A 12 -7.53 -4.81 -5.67
C PHE A 12 -8.84 -4.06 -5.46
N SER A 13 -9.95 -4.79 -5.29
CA SER A 13 -11.23 -4.23 -4.84
C SER A 13 -11.13 -3.76 -3.37
N GLU A 14 -12.11 -2.96 -2.92
CA GLU A 14 -12.14 -2.51 -1.52
C GLU A 14 -12.27 -3.68 -0.53
N GLU A 15 -13.05 -4.71 -0.89
CA GLU A 15 -13.18 -5.94 -0.10
C GLU A 15 -11.84 -6.68 -0.01
N GLN A 16 -11.15 -6.86 -1.14
CA GLN A 16 -9.84 -7.51 -1.16
C GLN A 16 -8.80 -6.72 -0.33
N LYS A 17 -8.81 -5.39 -0.41
CA LYS A 17 -7.96 -4.52 0.42
C LYS A 17 -8.31 -4.64 1.90
N HIS A 18 -9.57 -4.83 2.24
CA HIS A 18 -9.99 -5.02 3.63
C HIS A 18 -9.42 -6.32 4.20
N SER A 19 -9.58 -7.44 3.47
CA SER A 19 -9.02 -8.73 3.86
C SER A 19 -7.50 -8.68 4.02
N LEU A 20 -6.78 -8.02 3.09
CA LEU A 20 -5.34 -7.83 3.17
C LEU A 20 -4.91 -7.02 4.41
N ARG A 21 -5.64 -5.95 4.75
CA ARG A 21 -5.37 -5.15 5.95
C ARG A 21 -5.67 -5.91 7.24
N GLN A 22 -6.74 -6.69 7.27
CA GLN A 22 -7.10 -7.52 8.42
C GLN A 22 -6.04 -8.60 8.67
N ALA A 23 -5.58 -9.27 7.61
CA ALA A 23 -4.48 -10.23 7.70
C ALA A 23 -3.19 -9.57 8.22
N TYR A 24 -2.85 -8.37 7.71
CA TYR A 24 -1.69 -7.62 8.18
C TYR A 24 -1.77 -7.21 9.65
N ALA A 25 -2.96 -6.89 10.16
CA ALA A 25 -3.14 -6.55 11.57
C ALA A 25 -2.91 -7.75 12.50
N ALA A 26 -3.19 -8.97 12.02
CA ALA A 26 -2.91 -10.20 12.75
C ALA A 26 -1.42 -10.59 12.66
N ASP A 27 -0.85 -10.58 11.45
CA ASP A 27 0.55 -10.89 11.21
C ASP A 27 1.13 -10.01 10.08
N PRO A 28 2.04 -9.06 10.39
CA PRO A 28 2.73 -8.26 9.38
C PRO A 28 3.73 -9.04 8.52
N TYR A 29 4.13 -10.24 8.95
CA TYR A 29 5.14 -11.12 8.33
C TYR A 29 4.59 -12.55 8.13
N PRO A 30 3.48 -12.71 7.40
CA PRO A 30 2.84 -14.01 7.22
C PRO A 30 3.78 -15.01 6.53
N SER A 31 3.64 -16.28 6.92
CA SER A 31 4.37 -17.39 6.30
C SER A 31 3.96 -17.57 4.83
N GLN A 32 4.80 -18.29 4.06
CA GLN A 32 4.50 -18.59 2.65
C GLN A 32 3.15 -19.31 2.48
N ALA A 33 2.83 -20.27 3.35
CA ALA A 33 1.56 -20.99 3.32
C ALA A 33 0.36 -20.04 3.51
N THR A 34 0.45 -19.13 4.49
CA THR A 34 -0.59 -18.12 4.74
C THR A 34 -0.78 -17.17 3.56
N LEU A 35 0.30 -16.80 2.88
CA LEU A 35 0.25 -15.97 1.68
C LEU A 35 -0.43 -16.69 0.52
N ASP A 36 -0.19 -17.99 0.36
CA ASP A 36 -0.83 -18.82 -0.68
C ASP A 36 -2.33 -19.00 -0.41
N GLU A 37 -2.72 -19.24 0.85
CA GLU A 37 -4.13 -19.31 1.26
C GLU A 37 -4.86 -17.99 1.00
N LEU A 38 -4.24 -16.87 1.36
CA LEU A 38 -4.81 -15.54 1.12
C LEU A 38 -4.91 -15.24 -0.37
N ALA A 39 -3.92 -15.63 -1.16
CA ALA A 39 -3.94 -15.48 -2.61
C ALA A 39 -5.08 -16.28 -3.26
N ALA A 40 -5.27 -17.53 -2.82
CA ALA A 40 -6.37 -18.37 -3.25
C ALA A 40 -7.73 -17.77 -2.89
N GLY A 41 -7.90 -17.29 -1.65
CA GLY A 41 -9.13 -16.65 -1.18
C GLY A 41 -9.47 -15.35 -1.92
N LEU A 42 -8.46 -14.61 -2.39
CA LEU A 42 -8.63 -13.37 -3.14
C LEU A 42 -8.71 -13.59 -4.67
N GLY A 43 -8.44 -14.79 -5.16
CA GLY A 43 -8.38 -15.09 -6.60
C GLY A 43 -7.23 -14.39 -7.33
N VAL A 44 -6.12 -14.12 -6.64
CA VAL A 44 -4.95 -13.43 -7.21
C VAL A 44 -3.69 -14.27 -7.06
N ALA A 45 -2.64 -13.94 -7.82
CA ALA A 45 -1.36 -14.63 -7.66
C ALA A 45 -0.69 -14.31 -6.31
N THR A 46 -0.06 -15.29 -5.69
CA THR A 46 0.70 -15.13 -4.43
C THR A 46 1.70 -14.00 -4.50
N LYS A 47 2.41 -13.85 -5.62
CA LYS A 47 3.36 -12.75 -5.85
C LYS A 47 2.72 -11.37 -5.68
N THR A 48 1.45 -11.21 -6.05
CA THR A 48 0.71 -9.95 -5.87
C THR A 48 0.47 -9.67 -4.39
N VAL A 49 0.09 -10.69 -3.61
CA VAL A 49 -0.11 -10.59 -2.16
C VAL A 49 1.23 -10.29 -1.46
N VAL A 50 2.29 -11.03 -1.77
CA VAL A 50 3.66 -10.79 -1.28
C VAL A 50 4.05 -9.33 -1.52
N ASN A 51 3.88 -8.83 -2.74
CA ASN A 51 4.25 -7.47 -3.09
C ASN A 51 3.38 -6.43 -2.38
N TRP A 52 2.11 -6.73 -2.12
CA TRP A 52 1.24 -5.88 -1.32
C TRP A 52 1.75 -5.73 0.11
N PHE A 53 2.09 -6.82 0.80
CA PHE A 53 2.63 -6.80 2.16
C PHE A 53 3.95 -6.01 2.23
N HIS A 54 4.85 -6.23 1.27
CA HIS A 54 6.10 -5.46 1.17
C HIS A 54 5.83 -3.96 1.01
N ASN A 55 4.97 -3.57 0.06
CA ASN A 55 4.63 -2.16 -0.15
C ASN A 55 3.94 -1.54 1.07
N TYR A 56 3.04 -2.28 1.73
CA TYR A 56 2.32 -1.81 2.89
C TYR A 56 3.28 -1.49 4.05
N ARG A 57 4.23 -2.40 4.33
CA ARG A 57 5.29 -2.18 5.34
C ARG A 57 6.20 -1.01 5.01
N MET A 58 6.64 -0.90 3.76
CA MET A 58 7.49 0.21 3.31
C MET A 58 6.78 1.56 3.47
N ARG A 59 5.49 1.62 3.12
CA ARG A 59 4.68 2.83 3.30
C ARG A 59 4.46 3.14 4.78
N ALA A 60 4.17 2.16 5.63
CA ALA A 60 4.04 2.37 7.08
C ALA A 60 5.33 2.97 7.70
N LYS A 61 6.50 2.47 7.29
CA LYS A 61 7.80 3.01 7.70
C LYS A 61 8.06 4.43 7.18
N GLN A 62 7.61 4.73 5.96
CA GLN A 62 7.76 6.06 5.37
C GLN A 62 6.84 7.10 6.04
N GLN A 63 5.62 6.72 6.43
CA GLN A 63 4.71 7.61 7.16
C GLN A 63 5.31 8.04 8.50
N MET A 64 6.00 7.14 9.23
CA MET A 64 6.73 7.52 10.43
C MET A 64 7.80 8.57 10.15
N LYS A 65 8.55 8.47 9.05
CA LYS A 65 9.56 9.49 8.71
C LYS A 65 8.92 10.82 8.30
N THR A 66 7.85 10.79 7.52
CA THR A 66 7.15 12.00 7.08
C THR A 66 6.49 12.74 8.26
N THR A 67 5.89 12.04 9.22
CA THR A 67 5.31 12.67 10.43
C THR A 67 6.38 13.36 11.26
N ILE A 68 7.58 12.78 11.40
CA ILE A 68 8.67 13.40 12.18
C ILE A 68 9.20 14.66 11.48
N ILE A 69 9.25 14.69 10.14
CA ILE A 69 9.68 15.87 9.37
C ILE A 69 8.57 16.94 9.34
N ALA A 70 7.30 16.54 9.26
CA ALA A 70 6.15 17.44 9.31
C ALA A 70 5.93 18.06 10.70
N SER A 71 6.31 17.37 11.78
CA SER A 71 6.28 17.94 13.13
C SER A 71 7.48 18.85 13.43
N ALA A 72 8.55 18.78 12.62
CA ALA A 72 9.75 19.60 12.76
C ALA A 72 9.73 20.88 11.88
N ASN A 73 8.78 21.01 10.96
CA ASN A 73 8.60 22.22 10.15
C ASN A 73 7.15 22.69 10.24
N GLY A 74 6.96 23.84 10.90
CA GLY A 74 5.67 24.49 11.06
C GLY A 74 4.88 24.59 9.76
N THR A 75 3.56 24.47 9.92
CA THR A 75 2.51 24.83 8.97
C THR A 75 2.91 25.96 8.00
N PRO A 76 2.84 25.76 6.67
CA PRO A 76 2.71 26.87 5.74
C PRO A 76 1.30 27.45 5.92
N GLN A 77 1.21 28.45 6.79
CA GLN A 77 0.04 29.32 6.91
C GLN A 77 -0.15 30.04 5.56
N GLU A 78 -1.29 29.76 4.94
CA GLU A 78 -2.17 30.72 4.26
C GLU A 78 -1.48 31.87 3.51
N ASN A 79 -1.42 31.77 2.18
CA ASN A 79 -1.17 32.91 1.31
C ASN A 79 -2.31 33.02 0.30
N PHE A 80 -3.50 33.38 0.80
CA PHE A 80 -4.68 33.69 0.01
C PHE A 80 -5.04 35.18 0.02
N GLU A 81 -4.12 36.07 0.42
CA GLU A 81 -4.33 37.51 0.41
C GLU A 81 -3.23 38.28 -0.36
N ARG A 82 -3.22 38.13 -1.69
CA ARG A 82 -2.78 39.23 -2.57
C ARG A 82 -3.69 39.35 -3.78
N LYS A 83 -4.88 39.90 -3.54
CA LYS A 83 -5.57 40.76 -4.51
C LYS A 83 -5.54 42.18 -3.94
N LEU A 84 -5.21 43.15 -4.79
CA LEU A 84 -5.30 44.62 -4.59
C LEU A 84 -4.12 45.29 -3.86
N SER A 85 -3.11 45.70 -4.64
CA SER A 85 -2.53 47.05 -4.59
C SER A 85 -2.01 47.43 -5.97
#